data_AF-U5W7J7-F1
#
_entry.id   AF-U5W7J7-F1
#
_cell.length_a   1.000
_cell.length_b   1.000
_cell.length_c   1.000
_cell.angle_alpha   90.00
_cell.angle_beta   90.00
_cell.angle_gamma   90.00
#
_symmetry.space_group_name_H-M   'P 1'
#
loop_
_entity.id
_entity.type
_entity.pdbx_description
1 polymer ?
#
loop_
_entity_poly.entity_id
_entity_poly.type
_entity_poly.pdbx_seq_one_letter_code
_entity_poly.pdbx_strand_id
1 'polypeptide(L)'
;MVNADQVASLVRLAGYGPRDPVLVGAQLDDAPPVLLPGGRAPLVYIASLSKQFTAACAALLVRQGRLDVESSLARWMPELPAWAATVRVRHLIHHTSGLSFDEARHAECDRTTAGVLAALDHLDSRPGTEFRYSNAGYVCLATVVERAAGQPLPRFAQDHLFAPLALNDTRYWSGPAPHPPGAAPTDHRHPAPLSLGDGGVWSTTPDLLRWNQALDHDELGISALLHTPGHLDDGTPLDYAWGVGVRTRGNDRIHRHGGSWPGVTAQLVRIPSRRSGFVVLALDNNQDRTAALAEAMLQALTP
;
A
#
# COMPACT_ATOMS: atom_id res chain seq x y z
N MET A 1 16.36 23.17 3.35
CA MET A 1 15.22 22.38 3.89
C MET A 1 13.99 22.69 3.07
N VAL A 2 13.24 21.66 2.67
CA VAL A 2 11.98 21.84 1.93
C VAL A 2 10.97 22.58 2.82
N ASN A 3 10.39 23.68 2.34
CA ASN A 3 9.38 24.43 3.08
C ASN A 3 8.08 24.53 2.26
N ALA A 4 7.03 25.11 2.84
CA ALA A 4 5.74 25.25 2.18
C ALA A 4 5.84 25.94 0.81
N ASP A 5 6.67 26.97 0.67
CA ASP A 5 6.86 27.68 -0.59
C ASP A 5 7.55 26.82 -1.64
N GLN A 6 8.53 26.01 -1.24
CA GLN A 6 9.21 25.07 -2.12
C GLN A 6 8.27 23.96 -2.59
N VAL A 7 7.49 23.35 -1.69
CA VAL A 7 6.48 22.34 -2.07
C VAL A 7 5.44 22.96 -3.01
N ALA A 8 4.94 24.15 -2.71
CA ALA A 8 3.99 24.84 -3.58
C ALA A 8 4.57 25.16 -4.96
N SER A 9 5.87 25.50 -5.02
CA SER A 9 6.58 25.71 -6.28
C SER A 9 6.67 24.41 -7.11
N LEU A 10 7.02 23.30 -6.48
CA LEU A 10 7.09 21.98 -7.14
C LEU A 10 5.73 21.54 -7.66
N VAL A 11 4.65 21.74 -6.89
CA VAL A 11 3.27 21.48 -7.32
C VAL A 11 2.94 22.27 -8.60
N ARG A 12 3.27 23.57 -8.63
CA ARG A 12 3.04 24.41 -9.83
C ARG A 12 3.90 24.00 -11.02
N LEU A 13 5.18 23.66 -10.80
CA LEU A 13 6.10 23.20 -11.86
C LEU A 13 5.64 21.86 -12.46
N ALA A 14 5.03 20.99 -11.66
CA ALA A 14 4.39 19.78 -12.13
C ALA A 14 3.06 20.04 -12.87
N GLY A 15 2.66 21.31 -13.06
CA GLY A 15 1.46 21.67 -13.81
C GLY A 15 0.15 21.52 -13.04
N TYR A 16 0.19 21.52 -11.71
CA TYR A 16 -0.99 21.63 -10.86
C TYR A 16 -1.27 23.11 -10.53
N GLY A 17 -2.43 23.59 -10.97
CA GLY A 17 -2.96 24.91 -10.64
C GLY A 17 -3.69 24.94 -9.30
N PRO A 18 -4.09 26.13 -8.80
CA PRO A 18 -4.76 26.29 -7.51
C PRO A 18 -6.11 25.57 -7.35
N ARG A 19 -6.71 25.12 -8.46
CA ARG A 19 -7.99 24.40 -8.50
C ARG A 19 -7.84 22.92 -8.83
N ASP A 20 -6.62 22.46 -9.17
CA ASP A 20 -6.42 21.03 -9.39
C ASP A 20 -6.51 20.29 -8.05
N PRO A 21 -7.13 19.11 -8.03
CA PRO A 21 -7.38 18.38 -6.80
C PRO A 21 -6.17 17.52 -6.40
N VAL A 22 -5.04 18.18 -6.15
CA VAL A 22 -3.81 17.54 -5.64
C VAL A 22 -3.58 17.92 -4.19
N LEU A 23 -3.27 16.92 -3.38
CA LEU A 23 -2.96 17.05 -1.97
C LEU A 23 -1.52 16.57 -1.77
N VAL A 24 -0.67 17.42 -1.21
CA VAL A 24 0.72 17.09 -0.91
C VAL A 24 0.96 17.25 0.57
N GLY A 25 1.55 16.22 1.17
CA GLY A 25 2.07 16.26 2.52
C GLY A 25 3.57 16.03 2.48
N ALA A 26 4.35 16.81 3.21
CA ALA A 26 5.79 16.58 3.35
C ALA A 26 6.19 16.60 4.83
N GLN A 27 6.96 15.60 5.23
CA GLN A 27 7.54 15.45 6.56
C GLN A 27 9.05 15.64 6.48
N LEU A 28 9.58 16.46 7.37
CA LEU A 28 11.01 16.71 7.52
C LEU A 28 11.40 16.54 8.99
N ASP A 29 12.25 15.56 9.26
CA ASP A 29 12.62 15.19 10.62
C ASP A 29 11.37 15.02 11.50
N ASP A 30 11.36 15.59 12.70
CA ASP A 30 10.22 15.59 13.62
C ASP A 30 9.42 16.92 13.57
N ALA A 31 9.62 17.76 12.55
CA ALA A 31 8.88 19.02 12.41
C ALA A 31 7.40 18.80 12.06
N PRO A 32 6.50 19.76 12.31
CA PRO A 32 5.12 19.66 11.85
C PRO A 32 5.06 19.48 10.31
N PRO A 33 4.19 18.59 9.80
CA PRO A 33 4.12 18.33 8.37
C PRO A 33 3.62 19.56 7.61
N VAL A 34 4.16 19.74 6.39
CA VAL A 34 3.67 20.73 5.43
C VAL A 34 2.55 20.09 4.61
N LEU A 35 1.34 20.68 4.64
CA LEU A 35 0.17 20.20 3.90
C LEU A 35 -0.28 21.23 2.86
N LEU A 36 -0.50 20.80 1.62
CA LEU A 36 -1.00 21.62 0.52
C LEU A 36 -2.13 20.93 -0.25
N PRO A 37 -3.16 21.66 -0.69
CA PRO A 37 -3.58 22.96 -0.16
C PRO A 37 -3.97 22.79 1.33
N GLY A 38 -3.69 23.79 2.17
CA GLY A 38 -3.94 23.76 3.62
C GLY A 38 -5.41 23.73 4.06
N GLY A 39 -6.30 23.13 3.26
CA GLY A 39 -7.71 22.87 3.59
C GLY A 39 -7.91 21.49 4.24
N ARG A 40 -9.18 21.07 4.37
CA ARG A 40 -9.52 19.75 4.90
C ARG A 40 -9.00 18.66 3.96
N ALA A 41 -8.16 17.76 4.47
CA ALA A 41 -7.72 16.59 3.72
C ALA A 41 -8.92 15.65 3.53
N PRO A 42 -9.43 15.47 2.30
CA PRO A 42 -10.52 14.52 2.07
C PRO A 42 -10.03 13.10 2.31
N LEU A 43 -10.98 12.24 2.63
CA LEU A 43 -10.77 10.80 2.64
C LEU A 43 -10.73 10.27 1.21
N VAL A 44 -9.64 9.61 0.84
CA VAL A 44 -9.34 9.23 -0.55
C VAL A 44 -9.03 7.74 -0.64
N TYR A 45 -9.47 7.09 -1.72
CA TYR A 45 -9.09 5.72 -2.01
C TYR A 45 -7.62 5.66 -2.41
N ILE A 46 -6.80 4.94 -1.65
CA ILE A 46 -5.34 4.93 -1.87
C ILE A 46 -4.88 3.75 -2.75
N ALA A 47 -5.81 2.96 -3.29
CA ALA A 47 -5.55 1.86 -4.21
C ALA A 47 -4.42 0.94 -3.71
N SER A 48 -3.45 0.63 -4.57
CA SER A 48 -2.34 -0.28 -4.25
C SER A 48 -1.43 0.16 -3.09
N LEU A 49 -1.50 1.42 -2.61
CA LEU A 49 -0.81 1.83 -1.39
C LEU A 49 -1.32 1.06 -0.15
N SER A 50 -2.56 0.56 -0.21
CA SER A 50 -3.18 -0.29 0.81
C SER A 50 -2.34 -1.50 1.22
N LYS A 51 -1.49 -2.00 0.31
CA LYS A 51 -0.63 -3.17 0.52
C LYS A 51 0.32 -3.00 1.71
N GLN A 52 0.79 -1.79 1.99
CA GLN A 52 1.63 -1.53 3.17
C GLN A 52 0.88 -1.88 4.47
N PHE A 53 -0.40 -1.53 4.57
CA PHE A 53 -1.20 -1.79 5.77
C PHE A 53 -1.53 -3.28 5.92
N THR A 54 -1.82 -3.96 4.81
CA THR A 54 -2.03 -5.42 4.81
C THR A 54 -0.77 -6.15 5.25
N ALA A 55 0.39 -5.76 4.71
CA ALA A 55 1.66 -6.35 5.08
C ALA A 55 2.07 -6.00 6.53
N ALA A 56 1.73 -4.81 7.04
CA ALA A 56 1.90 -4.46 8.45
C ALA A 56 1.06 -5.34 9.38
N CYS A 57 -0.19 -5.64 8.99
CA CYS A 57 -1.02 -6.59 9.74
C CYS A 57 -0.39 -8.00 9.78
N ALA A 58 0.13 -8.48 8.65
CA ALA A 58 0.88 -9.73 8.60
C ALA A 58 2.14 -9.69 9.48
N ALA A 59 2.90 -8.59 9.44
CA ALA A 59 4.09 -8.39 10.26
C ALA A 59 3.79 -8.41 11.77
N LEU A 60 2.67 -7.80 12.20
CA LEU A 60 2.21 -7.87 13.58
C LEU A 60 1.92 -9.30 14.01
N LEU A 61 1.26 -10.10 13.16
CA LEU A 61 0.97 -11.50 13.45
C LEU A 61 2.24 -12.37 13.49
N VAL A 62 3.23 -12.09 12.64
CA VAL A 62 4.55 -12.73 12.70
C VAL A 62 5.24 -12.40 14.02
N ARG A 63 5.27 -11.11 14.40
CA ARG A 63 5.83 -10.67 15.69
C ARG A 63 5.13 -11.33 16.89
N GLN A 64 3.83 -11.58 16.79
CA GLN A 64 3.05 -12.28 17.81
C GLN A 64 3.24 -13.82 17.79
N GLY A 65 4.03 -14.38 16.86
CA GLY A 65 4.20 -15.82 16.70
C GLY A 65 2.96 -16.55 16.15
N ARG A 66 2.00 -15.81 15.59
CA ARG A 66 0.71 -16.33 15.10
C ARG A 66 0.71 -16.61 13.60
N LEU A 67 1.68 -16.06 12.87
CA LEU A 67 1.86 -16.27 11.46
C LEU A 67 3.31 -16.70 11.20
N ASP A 68 3.47 -17.79 10.46
CA ASP A 68 4.76 -18.22 9.93
C ASP A 68 4.78 -17.92 8.42
N VAL A 69 5.74 -17.11 7.98
CA VAL A 69 5.88 -16.75 6.56
C VAL A 69 6.27 -17.93 5.67
N GLU A 70 6.83 -18.98 6.27
CA GLU A 70 7.18 -20.23 5.61
C GLU A 70 5.98 -21.16 5.44
N SER A 71 4.87 -20.89 6.14
CA SER A 71 3.68 -21.74 6.06
C SER A 71 3.07 -21.73 4.68
N SER A 72 2.61 -22.91 4.26
CA SER A 72 1.89 -23.11 3.00
C SER A 72 0.54 -22.41 3.01
N LEU A 73 0.13 -21.86 1.87
CA LEU A 73 -1.16 -21.19 1.71
C LEU A 73 -2.32 -22.17 1.98
N ALA A 74 -2.17 -23.46 1.65
CA ALA A 74 -3.17 -24.50 1.94
C ALA A 74 -3.49 -24.64 3.44
N ARG A 75 -2.57 -24.28 4.34
CA ARG A 75 -2.86 -24.23 5.80
C ARG A 75 -3.97 -23.23 6.10
N TRP A 76 -3.93 -22.10 5.42
CA TRP A 76 -4.84 -21.00 5.65
C TRP A 76 -6.06 -21.12 4.77
N MET A 77 -5.92 -21.59 3.53
CA MET A 77 -6.96 -21.64 2.51
C MET A 77 -7.03 -23.03 1.85
N PRO A 78 -7.48 -24.07 2.59
CA PRO A 78 -7.54 -25.44 2.07
C PRO A 78 -8.56 -25.62 0.95
N GLU A 79 -9.47 -24.65 0.75
CA GLU A 79 -10.45 -24.64 -0.33
C GLU A 79 -9.86 -24.26 -1.71
N LEU A 80 -8.64 -23.72 -1.76
CA LEU A 80 -7.96 -23.43 -3.02
C LEU A 80 -7.45 -24.71 -3.69
N PRO A 81 -7.16 -24.70 -5.00
CA PRO A 81 -6.65 -25.87 -5.68
C PRO A 81 -5.31 -26.36 -5.10
N ALA A 82 -4.90 -27.59 -5.45
CA ALA A 82 -3.74 -28.26 -4.87
C ALA A 82 -2.42 -27.47 -4.95
N TRP A 83 -2.29 -26.53 -5.90
CA TRP A 83 -1.14 -25.63 -5.97
C TRP A 83 -0.98 -24.75 -4.73
N ALA A 84 -2.03 -24.52 -3.93
CA ALA A 84 -1.94 -23.77 -2.68
C ALA A 84 -0.96 -24.41 -1.68
N ALA A 85 -0.71 -25.72 -1.82
CA ALA A 85 0.31 -26.43 -1.05
C ALA A 85 1.74 -25.91 -1.33
N THR A 86 2.00 -25.39 -2.53
CA THR A 86 3.34 -24.96 -2.99
C THR A 86 3.60 -23.46 -2.79
N VAL A 87 2.54 -22.65 -2.64
CA VAL A 87 2.65 -21.21 -2.34
C VAL A 87 2.86 -21.02 -0.84
N ARG A 88 3.84 -20.21 -0.46
CA ARG A 88 4.08 -19.84 0.95
C ARG A 88 3.66 -18.40 1.19
N VAL A 89 3.40 -18.05 2.44
CA VAL A 89 2.99 -16.67 2.80
C VAL A 89 4.05 -15.64 2.38
N ARG A 90 5.35 -15.93 2.49
CA ARG A 90 6.42 -15.05 1.98
C ARG A 90 6.30 -14.76 0.48
N HIS A 91 5.79 -15.72 -0.31
CA HIS A 91 5.62 -15.53 -1.74
C HIS A 91 4.51 -14.52 -2.04
N LEU A 92 3.48 -14.44 -1.20
CA LEU A 92 2.43 -13.43 -1.30
C LEU A 92 2.97 -12.04 -0.96
N ILE A 93 3.71 -11.93 0.15
CA ILE A 93 4.29 -10.66 0.64
C ILE A 93 5.19 -10.03 -0.42
N HIS A 94 6.05 -10.84 -1.05
CA HIS A 94 7.10 -10.38 -1.96
C HIS A 94 6.76 -10.51 -3.45
N HIS A 95 5.50 -10.78 -3.80
CA HIS A 95 5.05 -10.93 -5.19
C HIS A 95 5.82 -12.01 -5.98
N THR A 96 6.06 -13.16 -5.37
CA THR A 96 6.72 -14.32 -6.01
C THR A 96 5.83 -15.57 -5.99
N SER A 97 4.51 -15.39 -5.84
CA SER A 97 3.56 -16.51 -5.69
C SER A 97 3.24 -17.23 -7.00
N GLY A 98 3.50 -16.61 -8.15
CA GLY A 98 3.00 -17.08 -9.43
C GLY A 98 1.48 -16.87 -9.61
N LEU A 99 0.80 -16.20 -8.68
CA LEU A 99 -0.62 -15.87 -8.83
C LEU A 99 -0.79 -14.76 -9.85
N SER A 100 -1.61 -15.04 -10.86
CA SER A 100 -2.00 -14.03 -11.84
C SER A 100 -2.84 -12.94 -11.19
N PHE A 101 -2.66 -11.69 -11.61
CA PHE A 101 -3.78 -10.76 -11.68
C PHE A 101 -3.57 -9.78 -12.83
N ASP A 102 -3.97 -10.22 -14.02
CA ASP A 102 -4.21 -9.30 -15.13
C ASP A 102 -5.54 -8.58 -14.89
N GLU A 103 -5.48 -7.28 -14.57
CA GLU A 103 -6.65 -6.41 -14.36
C GLU A 103 -7.60 -6.42 -15.57
N ALA A 104 -7.09 -6.66 -16.79
CA ALA A 104 -7.89 -6.76 -18.01
C ALA A 104 -8.62 -8.12 -18.10
N ARG A 105 -7.97 -9.23 -17.69
CA ARG A 105 -8.64 -10.54 -17.62
C ARG A 105 -9.76 -10.58 -16.57
N HIS A 106 -9.65 -9.75 -15.53
CA HIS A 106 -10.59 -9.72 -14.40
C HIS A 106 -11.46 -8.45 -14.38
N ALA A 107 -11.51 -7.70 -15.49
CA ALA A 107 -12.31 -6.49 -15.60
C ALA A 107 -13.82 -6.76 -15.47
N GLU A 108 -14.26 -7.96 -15.84
CA GLU A 108 -15.65 -8.42 -15.74
C GLU A 108 -15.92 -9.31 -14.51
N CYS A 109 -14.92 -9.55 -13.68
CA CYS A 109 -15.06 -10.43 -12.51
C CYS A 109 -15.67 -9.70 -11.30
N ASP A 110 -16.27 -10.47 -10.40
CA ASP A 110 -16.65 -10.00 -9.06
C ASP A 110 -15.40 -9.54 -8.30
N ARG A 111 -15.26 -8.22 -8.13
CA ARG A 111 -14.13 -7.57 -7.45
C ARG A 111 -14.34 -7.44 -5.94
N THR A 112 -15.10 -8.35 -5.34
CA THR A 112 -15.06 -8.62 -3.90
C THR A 112 -13.92 -9.59 -3.57
N THR A 113 -13.53 -9.69 -2.30
CA THR A 113 -12.56 -10.70 -1.86
C THR A 113 -13.02 -12.11 -2.26
N ALA A 114 -14.30 -12.45 -2.06
CA ALA A 114 -14.82 -13.78 -2.41
C ALA A 114 -14.74 -14.05 -3.92
N GLY A 115 -15.11 -13.07 -4.75
CA GLY A 115 -15.04 -13.18 -6.20
C GLY A 115 -13.62 -13.39 -6.72
N VAL A 116 -12.64 -12.63 -6.19
CA VAL A 116 -11.22 -12.79 -6.55
C VAL A 116 -10.72 -14.18 -6.16
N LEU A 117 -11.01 -14.65 -4.95
CA LEU A 117 -10.56 -15.98 -4.50
C LEU A 117 -11.18 -17.12 -5.31
N ALA A 118 -12.47 -17.00 -5.67
CA ALA A 118 -13.16 -18.00 -6.48
C ALA A 118 -12.59 -18.11 -7.91
N ALA A 119 -11.97 -17.05 -8.43
CA ALA A 119 -11.35 -17.02 -9.75
C ALA A 119 -9.94 -17.63 -9.79
N LEU A 120 -9.35 -18.00 -8.64
CA LEU A 120 -7.98 -18.54 -8.58
C LEU A 120 -7.95 -20.05 -8.90
N ASP A 121 -7.79 -20.38 -10.18
CA ASP A 121 -7.75 -21.76 -10.67
C ASP A 121 -6.34 -22.26 -11.03
N HIS A 122 -5.40 -21.37 -11.38
CA HIS A 122 -4.02 -21.73 -11.76
C HIS A 122 -2.95 -20.75 -11.24
N LEU A 123 -1.68 -21.16 -11.38
CA LEU A 123 -0.51 -20.29 -11.25
C LEU A 123 0.07 -20.03 -12.64
N ASP A 124 0.47 -18.79 -12.92
CA ASP A 124 1.15 -18.39 -14.16
C ASP A 124 2.61 -18.85 -14.17
N SER A 125 3.20 -19.05 -13.00
CA SER A 125 4.58 -19.49 -12.84
C SER A 125 4.79 -20.25 -11.54
N ARG A 126 5.95 -20.90 -11.43
CA ARG A 126 6.31 -21.63 -10.21
C ARG A 126 6.53 -20.61 -9.07
N PRO A 127 5.98 -20.84 -7.87
CA PRO A 127 6.24 -19.94 -6.73
C PRO A 127 7.74 -19.87 -6.43
N GLY A 128 8.22 -18.68 -6.08
CA GLY A 128 9.60 -18.41 -5.72
C GLY A 128 10.55 -18.19 -6.89
N THR A 129 10.16 -18.40 -8.15
CA THR A 129 11.10 -18.35 -9.29
C THR A 129 11.17 -17.01 -10.02
N GLU A 130 10.19 -16.14 -9.83
CA GLU A 130 10.18 -14.80 -10.45
C GLU A 130 9.39 -13.80 -9.60
N PHE A 131 9.72 -12.52 -9.75
CA PHE A 131 8.90 -11.43 -9.23
C PHE A 131 7.81 -11.07 -10.25
N ARG A 132 6.55 -11.15 -9.82
CA ARG A 132 5.37 -10.75 -10.60
C ARG A 132 4.36 -10.12 -9.65
N TYR A 133 4.24 -8.80 -9.73
CA TYR A 133 3.30 -8.03 -8.91
C TYR A 133 1.87 -8.57 -9.08
N SER A 134 1.22 -8.91 -7.98
CA SER A 134 -0.08 -9.60 -7.98
C SER A 134 -1.03 -9.03 -6.93
N ASN A 135 -2.14 -8.45 -7.39
CA ASN A 135 -3.23 -8.03 -6.51
C ASN A 135 -3.90 -9.26 -5.87
N ALA A 136 -4.16 -10.32 -6.63
CA ALA A 136 -4.67 -11.58 -6.10
C ALA A 136 -3.79 -12.14 -4.97
N GLY A 137 -2.47 -12.03 -5.10
CA GLY A 137 -1.54 -12.41 -4.02
C GLY A 137 -1.79 -11.66 -2.71
N TYR A 138 -2.08 -10.36 -2.78
CA TYR A 138 -2.40 -9.54 -1.60
C TYR A 138 -3.82 -9.75 -1.07
N VAL A 139 -4.78 -10.16 -1.91
CA VAL A 139 -6.10 -10.61 -1.46
C VAL A 139 -5.98 -11.93 -0.68
N CYS A 140 -5.15 -12.87 -1.15
CA CYS A 140 -4.78 -14.07 -0.39
C CYS A 140 -4.08 -13.70 0.92
N LEU A 141 -3.15 -12.73 0.92
CA LEU A 141 -2.46 -12.30 2.14
C LEU A 141 -3.44 -11.70 3.17
N ALA A 142 -4.41 -10.88 2.74
CA ALA A 142 -5.48 -10.40 3.60
C ALA A 142 -6.26 -11.56 4.23
N THR A 143 -6.64 -12.56 3.44
CA THR A 143 -7.36 -13.74 3.94
C THR A 143 -6.54 -14.55 4.93
N VAL A 144 -5.23 -14.69 4.71
CA VAL A 144 -4.29 -15.30 5.66
C VAL A 144 -4.26 -14.51 6.97
N VAL A 145 -4.18 -13.18 6.90
CA VAL A 145 -4.22 -12.31 8.09
C VAL A 145 -5.51 -12.50 8.87
N GLU A 146 -6.67 -12.55 8.21
CA GLU A 146 -7.97 -12.76 8.88
C GLU A 146 -8.01 -14.09 9.63
N ARG A 147 -7.58 -15.17 8.98
CA ARG A 147 -7.60 -16.52 9.56
C ARG A 147 -6.58 -16.67 10.69
N ALA A 148 -5.40 -16.08 10.55
CA ALA A 148 -4.40 -16.05 11.62
C ALA A 148 -4.83 -15.16 12.81
N ALA A 149 -5.51 -14.04 12.53
CA ALA A 149 -6.04 -13.12 13.52
C ALA A 149 -7.29 -13.64 14.24
N GLY A 150 -8.07 -14.52 13.59
CA GLY A 150 -9.37 -14.99 14.09
C GLY A 150 -10.46 -13.91 14.04
N GLN A 151 -10.26 -12.86 13.23
CA GLN A 151 -11.18 -11.73 13.09
C GLN A 151 -11.00 -11.05 11.70
N PRO A 152 -12.00 -10.28 11.21
CA PRO A 152 -11.90 -9.60 9.92
C PRO A 152 -10.73 -8.62 9.84
N LEU A 153 -10.13 -8.46 8.66
CA LEU A 153 -8.96 -7.60 8.43
C LEU A 153 -9.26 -6.14 8.77
N PRO A 154 -10.42 -5.56 8.39
CA PRO A 154 -10.75 -4.19 8.79
C PRO A 154 -10.74 -4.00 10.30
N ARG A 155 -11.20 -5.00 11.06
CA ARG A 155 -11.23 -4.96 12.52
C ARG A 155 -9.83 -5.13 13.11
N PHE A 156 -9.06 -6.10 12.63
CA PHE A 156 -7.69 -6.31 13.08
C PHE A 156 -6.81 -5.07 12.83
N ALA A 157 -6.90 -4.48 11.64
CA ALA A 157 -6.18 -3.26 11.30
C ALA A 157 -6.63 -2.10 12.19
N GLN A 158 -7.93 -1.93 12.43
CA GLN A 158 -8.42 -0.89 13.34
C GLN A 158 -7.82 -1.04 14.75
N ASP A 159 -7.87 -2.23 15.32
CA ASP A 159 -7.52 -2.48 16.73
C ASP A 159 -6.00 -2.52 16.96
N HIS A 160 -5.21 -2.97 15.98
CA HIS A 160 -3.78 -3.23 16.16
C HIS A 160 -2.85 -2.34 15.32
N LEU A 161 -3.39 -1.55 14.39
CA LEU A 161 -2.59 -0.71 13.50
C LEU A 161 -3.08 0.75 13.50
N PHE A 162 -4.35 0.99 13.12
CA PHE A 162 -4.86 2.35 12.93
C PHE A 162 -5.10 3.08 14.25
N ALA A 163 -5.85 2.49 15.20
CA ALA A 163 -6.11 3.14 16.48
C ALA A 163 -4.83 3.34 17.32
N PRO A 164 -3.92 2.34 17.46
CA PRO A 164 -2.68 2.54 18.21
C PRO A 164 -1.77 3.64 17.65
N LEU A 165 -1.80 3.87 16.32
CA LEU A 165 -1.03 4.92 15.66
C LEU A 165 -1.78 6.25 15.50
N ALA A 166 -3.02 6.33 16.00
CA ALA A 166 -3.91 7.48 15.82
C ALA A 166 -4.15 7.86 14.34
N LEU A 167 -4.27 6.86 13.46
CA LEU A 167 -4.68 7.02 12.07
C LEU A 167 -6.21 7.11 11.98
N ASN A 168 -6.75 8.22 12.49
CA ASN A 168 -8.19 8.37 12.77
C ASN A 168 -9.08 8.42 11.53
N ASP A 169 -8.52 8.79 10.38
CA ASP A 169 -9.21 8.90 9.11
C ASP A 169 -8.76 7.82 8.12
N THR A 170 -8.19 6.71 8.63
CA THR A 170 -7.76 5.56 7.83
C THR A 170 -8.60 4.34 8.14
N ARG A 171 -9.16 3.71 7.11
CA ARG A 171 -9.97 2.49 7.27
C ARG A 171 -10.00 1.64 6.01
N TYR A 172 -10.14 0.34 6.21
CA TYR A 172 -10.60 -0.55 5.14
C TYR A 172 -12.10 -0.34 4.87
N TRP A 173 -12.52 -0.53 3.63
CA TRP A 173 -13.90 -0.47 3.20
C TRP A 173 -14.21 -1.60 2.21
N SER A 174 -15.14 -2.48 2.58
CA SER A 174 -15.57 -3.64 1.77
C SER A 174 -17.02 -3.53 1.30
N GLY A 175 -17.61 -2.33 1.35
CA GLY A 175 -18.97 -2.08 0.88
C GLY A 175 -20.04 -2.08 1.99
N PRO A 176 -21.33 -2.19 1.63
CA PRO A 176 -21.83 -2.51 0.28
C PRO A 176 -21.78 -1.33 -0.70
N ALA A 177 -21.65 -0.09 -0.24
CA ALA A 177 -21.48 1.06 -1.12
C ALA A 177 -20.07 1.08 -1.76
N PRO A 178 -19.88 1.66 -2.95
CA PRO A 178 -18.56 1.69 -3.60
C PRO A 178 -17.49 2.52 -2.87
N HIS A 179 -17.91 3.36 -1.92
CA HIS A 179 -17.01 4.16 -1.08
C HIS A 179 -17.63 4.38 0.31
N PRO A 180 -16.81 4.65 1.34
CA PRO A 180 -17.33 4.96 2.65
C PRO A 180 -17.97 6.36 2.71
N PRO A 181 -18.78 6.65 3.74
CA PRO A 181 -19.33 7.99 3.96
C PRO A 181 -18.23 9.05 4.11
N GLY A 182 -18.43 10.22 3.48
CA GLY A 182 -17.50 11.34 3.55
C GLY A 182 -16.23 11.22 2.70
N ALA A 183 -16.12 10.15 1.90
CA ALA A 183 -15.05 9.99 0.92
C ALA A 183 -15.17 11.01 -0.24
N ALA A 184 -14.01 11.45 -0.75
CA ALA A 184 -13.96 12.05 -2.07
C ALA A 184 -14.34 10.98 -3.11
N PRO A 185 -15.18 11.33 -4.10
CA PRO A 185 -15.59 10.36 -5.12
C PRO A 185 -14.39 9.95 -5.99
N THR A 186 -14.31 8.66 -6.32
CA THR A 186 -13.51 8.16 -7.45
C THR A 186 -14.27 8.37 -8.76
N ASP A 187 -13.71 7.99 -9.92
CA ASP A 187 -14.49 7.97 -11.16
C ASP A 187 -15.70 7.02 -10.99
N HIS A 188 -16.91 7.56 -11.07
CA HIS A 188 -18.17 6.81 -10.86
C HIS A 188 -18.39 5.71 -11.91
N ARG A 189 -17.73 5.79 -13.08
CA ARG A 189 -17.76 4.75 -14.11
C ARG A 189 -16.88 3.56 -13.75
N HIS A 190 -15.98 3.74 -12.80
CA HIS A 190 -15.01 2.75 -12.34
C HIS A 190 -14.94 2.82 -10.80
N PRO A 191 -15.98 2.36 -10.08
CA PRO A 191 -15.96 2.36 -8.62
C PRO A 191 -14.76 1.56 -8.08
N ALA A 192 -14.25 1.95 -6.92
CA ALA A 192 -13.19 1.21 -6.25
C ALA A 192 -13.61 -0.27 -6.02
N PRO A 193 -12.68 -1.24 -6.13
CA PRO A 193 -12.94 -2.62 -5.77
C PRO A 193 -13.39 -2.76 -4.32
N LEU A 194 -14.19 -3.80 -4.04
CA LEU A 194 -14.58 -4.16 -2.68
C LEU A 194 -13.67 -5.28 -2.10
N SER A 195 -12.68 -5.74 -2.87
CA SER A 195 -11.61 -6.61 -2.40
C SER A 195 -10.75 -5.90 -1.37
N LEU A 196 -10.28 -6.66 -0.39
CA LEU A 196 -9.36 -6.17 0.63
C LEU A 196 -7.99 -6.82 0.44
N GLY A 197 -6.96 -6.10 0.88
CA GLY A 197 -5.58 -6.61 0.89
C GLY A 197 -4.71 -5.94 -0.16
N ASP A 198 -5.13 -6.03 -1.41
CA ASP A 198 -4.50 -5.37 -2.55
C ASP A 198 -4.84 -3.89 -2.64
N GLY A 199 -6.06 -3.56 -2.22
CA GLY A 199 -6.65 -2.25 -2.11
C GLY A 199 -7.54 -2.17 -0.87
N GLY A 200 -8.68 -1.52 -1.00
CA GLY A 200 -9.71 -1.41 0.04
C GLY A 200 -9.45 -0.37 1.14
N VAL A 201 -8.27 0.23 1.23
CA VAL A 201 -8.01 1.31 2.22
C VAL A 201 -8.40 2.67 1.66
N TRP A 202 -9.04 3.46 2.53
CA TRP A 202 -9.29 4.87 2.36
C TRP A 202 -8.55 5.61 3.47
N SER A 203 -7.85 6.69 3.12
CA SER A 203 -7.00 7.43 4.06
C SER A 203 -6.92 8.92 3.70
N THR A 204 -6.17 9.68 4.48
CA THR A 204 -5.94 11.12 4.30
C THR A 204 -4.45 11.43 4.28
N THR A 205 -4.07 12.57 3.71
CA THR A 205 -2.69 13.05 3.68
C THR A 205 -2.04 13.10 5.09
N PRO A 206 -2.70 13.64 6.15
CA PRO A 206 -2.15 13.62 7.50
C PRO A 206 -1.89 12.21 8.05
N ASP A 207 -2.83 11.27 7.89
CA ASP A 207 -2.67 9.90 8.38
C ASP A 207 -1.53 9.17 7.65
N LEU A 208 -1.39 9.36 6.34
CA LEU A 208 -0.31 8.75 5.58
C LEU A 208 1.07 9.29 5.98
N LEU A 209 1.18 10.57 6.35
CA LEU A 209 2.40 11.11 6.94
C LEU A 209 2.65 10.59 8.35
N ARG A 210 1.59 10.48 9.16
CA ARG A 210 1.66 9.89 10.50
C ARG A 210 2.13 8.42 10.43
N TRP A 211 1.70 7.67 9.41
CA TRP A 211 2.18 6.32 9.13
C TRP A 211 3.69 6.29 8.85
N ASN A 212 4.21 7.22 8.02
CA ASN A 212 5.65 7.35 7.82
C ASN A 212 6.41 7.63 9.14
N GLN A 213 5.91 8.57 9.96
CA GLN A 213 6.51 8.90 11.26
C GLN A 213 6.52 7.68 12.20
N ALA A 214 5.40 6.93 12.26
CA ALA A 214 5.30 5.72 13.06
C ALA A 214 6.38 4.68 12.70
N LEU A 215 6.68 4.56 11.40
CA LEU A 215 7.72 3.66 10.90
C LEU A 215 9.13 4.18 11.21
N ASP A 216 9.35 5.50 11.22
CA ASP A 216 10.64 6.10 11.60
C ASP A 216 10.97 5.90 13.09
N HIS A 217 9.94 5.86 13.95
CA HIS A 217 10.09 5.66 15.39
C HIS A 217 9.88 4.20 15.82
N ASP A 218 9.54 3.32 14.88
CA ASP A 218 9.22 1.90 15.12
C ASP A 218 8.18 1.69 16.24
N GLU A 219 7.13 2.50 16.25
CA GLU A 219 6.14 2.52 17.34
C GLU A 219 5.40 1.18 17.52
N LEU A 220 5.33 0.38 16.46
CA LEU A 220 4.74 -0.96 16.47
C LEU A 220 5.78 -2.08 16.48
N GLY A 221 7.08 -1.80 16.60
CA GLY A 221 8.14 -2.81 16.66
C GLY A 221 8.19 -3.76 15.44
N ILE A 222 7.74 -3.29 14.28
CA ILE A 222 7.66 -4.07 13.02
C ILE A 222 8.41 -3.40 11.86
N SER A 223 8.96 -2.20 12.06
CA SER A 223 9.64 -1.44 11.01
C SER A 223 10.77 -2.26 10.37
N ALA A 224 11.61 -2.91 11.18
CA ALA A 224 12.70 -3.73 10.64
C ALA A 224 12.19 -4.84 9.70
N LEU A 225 11.09 -5.50 10.07
CA LEU A 225 10.46 -6.54 9.25
C LEU A 225 9.88 -5.95 7.97
N LEU A 226 9.12 -4.85 8.08
CA LEU A 226 8.47 -4.22 6.93
C LEU A 226 9.45 -3.77 5.85
N HIS A 227 10.67 -3.42 6.25
CA HIS A 227 11.71 -2.90 5.36
C HIS A 227 12.65 -3.98 4.82
N THR A 228 12.42 -5.25 5.16
CA THR A 228 13.24 -6.38 4.70
C THR A 228 12.82 -6.76 3.27
N PRO A 229 13.68 -6.56 2.26
CA PRO A 229 13.38 -6.97 0.90
C PRO A 229 13.31 -8.49 0.78
N GLY A 230 12.47 -8.98 -0.13
CA GLY A 230 12.37 -10.40 -0.43
C GLY A 230 13.55 -10.94 -1.24
N HIS A 231 13.54 -12.24 -1.46
CA HIS A 231 14.42 -12.94 -2.39
C HIS A 231 13.61 -14.01 -3.14
N LEU A 232 14.07 -14.36 -4.34
CA LEU A 232 13.65 -15.58 -5.02
C LEU A 232 14.20 -16.80 -4.28
N ASP A 233 13.65 -17.98 -4.54
CA ASP A 233 14.07 -19.23 -3.88
C ASP A 233 15.54 -19.61 -4.18
N ASP A 234 16.13 -19.07 -5.25
CA ASP A 234 17.56 -19.21 -5.58
C ASP A 234 18.47 -18.21 -4.84
N GLY A 235 17.90 -17.32 -4.03
CA GLY A 235 18.61 -16.28 -3.28
C GLY A 235 18.75 -14.95 -4.00
N THR A 236 18.24 -14.81 -5.24
CA THR A 236 18.27 -13.53 -5.97
C THR A 236 17.49 -12.46 -5.19
N PRO A 237 18.12 -11.32 -4.82
CA PRO A 237 17.47 -10.27 -4.04
C PRO A 237 16.42 -9.51 -4.86
N LEU A 238 15.38 -9.02 -4.19
CA LEU A 238 14.33 -8.21 -4.78
C LEU A 238 14.36 -6.76 -4.26
N ASP A 239 13.90 -5.83 -5.10
CA ASP A 239 13.69 -4.42 -4.72
C ASP A 239 12.28 -4.18 -4.12
N TYR A 240 11.69 -5.20 -3.50
CA TYR A 240 10.35 -5.16 -2.90
C TYR A 240 10.34 -5.86 -1.54
N ALA A 241 9.90 -5.14 -0.53
CA ALA A 241 9.77 -5.60 0.85
C ALA A 241 8.28 -5.88 1.16
N TRP A 242 7.81 -5.54 2.35
CA TRP A 242 6.46 -5.87 2.81
C TRP A 242 5.49 -4.77 2.39
N GLY A 243 4.94 -4.89 1.17
CA GLY A 243 4.02 -3.91 0.60
C GLY A 243 4.68 -2.60 0.17
N VAL A 244 6.01 -2.55 0.11
CA VAL A 244 6.79 -1.34 -0.18
C VAL A 244 7.96 -1.66 -1.11
N GLY A 245 8.14 -0.83 -2.14
CA GLY A 245 9.33 -0.89 -2.98
C GLY A 245 10.52 -0.27 -2.26
N VAL A 246 11.68 -0.91 -2.40
CA VAL A 246 12.93 -0.47 -1.78
C VAL A 246 13.92 -0.17 -2.88
N ARG A 247 14.39 1.07 -2.96
CA ARG A 247 15.40 1.50 -3.92
C ARG A 247 16.51 2.26 -3.22
N THR A 248 17.64 2.41 -3.89
CA THR A 248 18.75 3.23 -3.41
C THR A 248 18.94 4.42 -4.34
N ARG A 249 19.12 5.61 -3.75
CA ARG A 249 19.48 6.84 -4.47
C ARG A 249 20.64 7.51 -3.73
N GLY A 250 21.82 7.51 -4.34
CA GLY A 250 23.05 7.91 -3.64
C GLY A 250 23.27 7.03 -2.42
N ASN A 251 23.37 7.63 -1.23
CA ASN A 251 23.53 6.92 0.04
C ASN A 251 22.20 6.62 0.74
N ASP A 252 21.07 7.03 0.15
CA ASP A 252 19.77 6.94 0.80
C ASP A 252 18.96 5.75 0.30
N ARG A 253 18.40 5.03 1.27
CA ARG A 253 17.39 4.02 0.98
C ARG A 253 16.03 4.68 0.90
N ILE A 254 15.38 4.53 -0.25
CA ILE A 254 14.07 5.10 -0.55
C ILE A 254 13.04 3.99 -0.44
N HIS A 255 12.11 4.16 0.49
CA HIS A 255 10.94 3.29 0.62
C HIS A 255 9.77 4.00 -0.06
N ARG A 256 9.21 3.38 -1.09
CA ARG A 256 8.12 3.99 -1.86
C ARG A 256 7.08 2.98 -2.26
N HIS A 257 5.83 3.41 -2.26
CA HIS A 257 4.76 2.69 -2.93
C HIS A 257 3.74 3.68 -3.47
N GLY A 258 3.11 3.31 -4.58
CA GLY A 258 2.04 4.09 -5.16
C GLY A 258 0.73 3.31 -5.17
N GLY A 259 -0.34 4.00 -5.52
CA GLY A 259 -1.62 3.42 -5.87
C GLY A 259 -2.20 4.19 -7.03
N SER A 260 -2.81 3.50 -7.97
CA SER A 260 -3.61 4.16 -8.99
C SER A 260 -4.93 3.43 -9.18
N TRP A 261 -5.96 4.21 -9.42
CA TRP A 261 -7.29 3.80 -9.80
C TRP A 261 -7.89 4.92 -10.65
N PRO A 262 -8.86 4.66 -11.56
CA PRO A 262 -9.53 5.74 -12.27
C PRO A 262 -10.04 6.85 -11.34
N GLY A 263 -9.57 8.06 -11.60
CA GLY A 263 -9.85 9.29 -10.85
C GLY A 263 -8.94 9.53 -9.64
N VAL A 264 -7.96 8.66 -9.34
CA VAL A 264 -7.04 8.85 -8.22
C VAL A 264 -5.66 8.24 -8.44
N THR A 265 -4.62 9.00 -8.05
CA THR A 265 -3.25 8.51 -7.93
C THR A 265 -2.67 8.90 -6.57
N ALA A 266 -2.11 7.92 -5.88
CA ALA A 266 -1.44 8.07 -4.59
C ALA A 266 0.04 7.72 -4.74
N GLN A 267 0.91 8.49 -4.08
CA GLN A 267 2.34 8.20 -3.93
C GLN A 267 2.71 8.45 -2.48
N LEU A 268 3.39 7.50 -1.85
CA LEU A 268 3.97 7.64 -0.52
C LEU A 268 5.45 7.27 -0.57
N VAL A 269 6.28 8.16 -0.04
CA VAL A 269 7.73 8.00 -0.01
C VAL A 269 8.25 8.29 1.39
N ARG A 270 9.22 7.48 1.83
CA ARG A 270 9.96 7.66 3.08
C ARG A 270 11.45 7.42 2.86
N ILE A 271 12.27 8.20 3.55
CA ILE A 271 13.73 8.25 3.45
C ILE A 271 14.27 8.13 4.87
N PRO A 272 14.46 6.90 5.38
CA PRO A 272 14.68 6.68 6.81
C PRO A 272 15.97 7.34 7.34
N SER A 273 17.04 7.36 6.52
CA SER A 273 18.32 8.02 6.85
C SER A 273 18.17 9.52 7.12
N ARG A 274 17.11 10.13 6.59
CA ARG A 274 16.82 11.55 6.70
C ARG A 274 15.58 11.86 7.55
N ARG A 275 14.93 10.83 8.14
CA ARG A 275 13.64 10.96 8.86
C ARG A 275 12.65 11.85 8.10
N SER A 276 12.60 11.68 6.77
CA SER A 276 11.84 12.55 5.89
C SER A 276 11.06 11.73 4.87
N GLY A 277 10.02 12.33 4.33
CA GLY A 277 9.14 11.66 3.39
C GLY A 277 8.04 12.59 2.90
N PHE A 278 7.23 12.09 1.98
CA PHE A 278 6.11 12.84 1.47
C PHE A 278 5.01 11.91 0.99
N VAL A 279 3.83 12.48 0.85
CA VAL A 279 2.66 11.89 0.22
C VAL A 279 2.14 12.83 -0.85
N VAL A 280 1.71 12.27 -1.97
CA VAL A 280 0.96 12.98 -3.02
C VAL A 280 -0.32 12.19 -3.28
N LEU A 281 -1.48 12.83 -3.15
CA LEU A 281 -2.77 12.30 -3.55
C LEU A 281 -3.36 13.23 -4.62
N ALA A 282 -3.44 12.76 -5.86
CA ALA A 282 -4.07 13.49 -6.96
C ALA A 282 -5.42 12.85 -7.28
N LEU A 283 -6.51 13.63 -7.31
CA LEU A 283 -7.85 13.18 -7.69
C LEU A 283 -8.13 13.48 -9.16
N ASP A 284 -7.26 12.95 -10.02
CA ASP A 284 -7.36 13.06 -11.47
C ASP A 284 -6.91 11.75 -12.15
N ASN A 285 -6.94 11.73 -13.49
CA ASN A 285 -6.52 10.58 -14.30
C ASN A 285 -5.09 10.72 -14.86
N ASN A 286 -4.32 11.72 -14.43
CA ASN A 286 -3.00 12.02 -14.98
C ASN A 286 -1.88 11.45 -14.07
N GLN A 287 -1.69 10.14 -14.17
CA GLN A 287 -0.68 9.41 -13.39
C GLN A 287 0.74 9.94 -13.64
N ASP A 288 1.06 10.27 -14.90
CA ASP A 288 2.38 10.79 -15.27
C ASP A 288 2.68 12.14 -14.61
N ARG A 289 1.68 13.04 -14.55
CA ARG A 289 1.78 14.31 -13.83
C ARG A 289 2.04 14.09 -12.33
N THR A 290 1.33 13.14 -11.73
CA THR A 290 1.52 12.78 -10.32
C THR A 290 2.91 12.18 -10.06
N ALA A 291 3.38 11.30 -10.96
CA ALA A 291 4.69 10.69 -10.88
C ALA A 291 5.82 11.72 -11.03
N ALA A 292 5.67 12.68 -11.95
CA ALA A 292 6.61 13.78 -12.12
C ALA A 292 6.72 14.65 -10.86
N LEU A 293 5.58 14.97 -10.23
CA LEU A 293 5.57 15.68 -8.94
C LEU A 293 6.28 14.88 -7.84
N ALA A 294 5.98 13.58 -7.72
CA ALA A 294 6.63 12.72 -6.74
C ALA A 294 8.15 12.63 -6.95
N GLU A 295 8.61 12.54 -8.21
CA GLU A 295 10.04 12.53 -8.50
C GLU A 295 10.72 13.88 -8.18
N ALA A 296 10.06 15.00 -8.47
CA ALA A 296 10.56 16.33 -8.11
C ALA A 296 10.62 16.55 -6.58
N MET A 297 9.62 16.05 -5.85
CA MET A 297 9.61 16.03 -4.38
C MET A 297 10.75 15.17 -3.83
N LEU A 298 10.96 13.98 -4.39
CA LEU A 298 12.07 13.10 -4.01
C LEU A 298 13.42 13.79 -4.24
N GLN A 299 13.63 14.41 -5.41
CA GLN A 299 14.82 15.21 -5.72
C GLN A 299 15.08 16.31 -4.68
N ALA A 300 14.04 17.04 -4.29
CA ALA A 300 14.16 18.11 -3.31
C ALA A 300 14.53 17.62 -1.89
N LEU A 301 14.16 16.39 -1.55
CA LEU A 301 14.51 15.74 -0.27
C LEU A 301 15.83 14.97 -0.32
N THR A 302 16.35 14.70 -1.52
CA THR A 302 17.62 14.00 -1.76
C THR A 302 18.55 14.82 -2.68
N PRO A 303 18.99 16.02 -2.25
CA PRO A 303 19.90 16.84 -3.03
C PRO A 303 21.28 16.19 -3.19
#